data_AF-A0A1S7QW22-F1
#
_entry.id   AF-A0A1S7QW22-F1
#
_cell.length_a   1.000
_cell.length_b   1.000
_cell.length_c   1.000
_cell.angle_alpha   90.00
_cell.angle_beta   90.00
_cell.angle_gamma   90.00
#
_symmetry.space_group_name_H-M   'P 1'
#
loop_
_entity.id
_entity.type
_entity.pdbx_description
1 polymer ?
#
loop_
_entity_poly.entity_id
_entity_poly.type
_entity_poly.pdbx_seq_one_letter_code
_entity_poly.pdbx_strand_id
1 'polypeptide(L)'
;MSPIEHLHSVAHKNHARLISGNDERAIYGVRPPSASGAPSSEFILEISREGETVSVREAEATLLPSFCAERHINPGGTFCLYWGEVEPTQIKDHEDAEAWWGKLLTFLLRQRSAAVLRRWPGKADARAHGSEAARFQAMAEENAEALGPRFVALLRDDRLRLGRGRRRERIALLQDGRRVVTVVPTVRRVMTLRQRCKCEHADIRRLPLASCGDHARLLAELVLNMDGWRKAEADFYTYLRAASQVCCGTMDDCPLARISG
;
A
#
# COMPACT_ATOMS: atom_id res chain seq x y z
N MET A 1 -5.30 26.10 15.05
CA MET A 1 -4.02 26.11 14.32
C MET A 1 -4.26 25.46 12.97
N SER A 2 -3.60 25.93 11.92
CA SER A 2 -3.65 25.30 10.60
C SER A 2 -2.88 23.96 10.62
N PRO A 3 -3.13 23.06 9.65
CA PRO A 3 -2.31 21.87 9.45
C PRO A 3 -0.81 22.17 9.38
N ILE A 4 -0.41 23.26 8.70
CA ILE A 4 0.99 23.66 8.56
C ILE A 4 1.56 24.14 9.90
N GLU A 5 0.81 24.88 10.72
CA GLU A 5 1.24 25.29 12.06
C GLU A 5 1.49 24.08 12.97
N HIS A 6 0.59 23.08 12.93
CA HIS A 6 0.78 21.83 13.66
C HIS A 6 2.05 21.10 13.20
N LEU A 7 2.26 20.95 11.89
CA LEU A 7 3.47 20.35 11.33
C LEU A 7 4.74 21.11 11.72
N HIS A 8 4.70 22.45 11.71
CA HIS A 8 5.82 23.28 12.12
C HIS A 8 6.19 23.05 13.59
N SER A 9 5.20 22.97 14.48
CA SER A 9 5.41 22.80 15.92
C SER A 9 6.21 21.55 16.29
N VAL A 10 6.18 20.52 15.43
CA VAL A 10 6.86 19.22 15.64
C VAL A 10 7.99 18.94 14.67
N ALA A 11 8.25 19.85 13.70
CA ALA A 11 9.18 19.60 12.59
C ALA A 11 10.59 19.23 13.08
N HIS A 12 11.14 19.99 14.04
CA HIS A 12 12.51 19.77 14.51
C HIS A 12 12.69 18.39 15.16
N LYS A 13 11.72 17.95 15.98
CA LYS A 13 11.73 16.62 16.60
C LYS A 13 11.64 15.49 15.56
N ASN A 14 11.12 15.81 14.38
CA ASN A 14 10.93 14.89 13.26
C ASN A 14 11.96 15.12 12.13
N HIS A 15 13.16 15.58 12.47
CA HIS A 15 14.28 15.74 11.52
C HIS A 15 13.97 16.65 10.32
N ALA A 16 13.03 17.59 10.50
CA ALA A 16 12.67 18.58 9.53
C ALA A 16 12.97 19.99 10.04
N ARG A 17 13.39 20.87 9.15
CA ARG A 17 13.67 22.28 9.44
C ARG A 17 12.92 23.14 8.45
N LEU A 18 12.09 24.05 8.95
CA LEU A 18 11.44 25.06 8.11
C LEU A 18 12.51 25.95 7.46
N ILE A 19 12.47 26.07 6.14
CA ILE A 19 13.34 26.96 5.36
C ILE A 19 12.63 28.28 5.11
N SER A 20 11.38 28.20 4.64
CA SER A 20 10.51 29.35 4.37
C SER A 20 9.06 28.87 4.27
N GLY A 21 8.08 29.76 4.39
CA GLY A 21 6.68 29.38 4.22
C GLY A 21 5.69 30.25 4.96
N ASN A 22 4.42 29.93 4.76
CA ASN A 22 3.26 30.44 5.48
C ASN A 22 2.27 29.28 5.72
N ASP A 23 1.07 29.60 6.22
CA ASP A 23 0.04 28.60 6.57
C ASP A 23 -0.57 27.85 5.37
N GLU A 24 -0.35 28.32 4.15
CA GLU A 24 -0.84 27.69 2.93
C GLU A 24 0.23 26.84 2.24
N ARG A 25 1.50 27.25 2.32
CA ARG A 25 2.62 26.54 1.71
C ARG A 25 3.92 26.80 2.46
N ALA A 26 4.65 25.73 2.74
CA ALA A 26 5.92 25.78 3.44
C ALA A 26 6.97 24.84 2.83
N ILE A 27 8.22 25.29 2.84
CA ILE A 27 9.40 24.57 2.37
C ILE A 27 10.19 24.07 3.57
N TYR A 28 10.48 22.78 3.60
CA TYR A 28 11.24 22.12 4.66
C TYR A 28 12.48 21.43 4.10
N GLY A 29 13.59 21.55 4.80
CA GLY A 29 14.71 20.63 4.66
C GLY A 29 14.49 19.43 5.57
N VAL A 30 14.44 18.22 5.00
CA VAL A 30 14.12 16.99 5.74
C VAL A 30 15.26 15.99 5.58
N ARG A 31 15.80 15.49 6.70
CA ARG A 31 16.87 14.49 6.73
C ARG A 31 16.42 13.24 7.45
N PRO A 32 15.90 12.22 6.74
CA PRO A 32 15.46 10.99 7.37
C PRO A 32 16.61 10.34 8.15
N PRO A 33 16.37 9.92 9.41
CA PRO A 33 17.42 9.32 10.24
C PRO A 33 17.88 8.00 9.61
N SER A 34 19.19 7.81 9.46
CA SER A 34 19.73 6.52 9.00
C SER A 34 19.98 5.61 10.21
N ALA A 35 19.68 4.31 10.08
CA ALA A 35 19.97 3.33 11.13
C ALA A 35 21.47 3.26 11.48
N SER A 36 22.34 3.61 10.53
CA SER A 36 23.79 3.68 10.69
C SER A 36 24.31 4.98 11.32
N GLY A 37 23.46 6.01 11.51
CA GLY A 37 23.89 7.36 11.92
C GLY A 37 24.62 8.16 10.83
N ALA A 38 24.98 7.54 9.71
CA ALA A 38 25.58 8.22 8.57
C ALA A 38 24.70 9.37 8.03
N PRO A 39 25.29 10.49 7.56
CA PRO A 39 24.56 11.60 6.97
C PRO A 39 23.65 11.13 5.83
N SER A 40 22.38 11.50 5.87
CA SER A 40 21.44 11.29 4.77
C SER A 40 21.34 12.54 3.90
N SER A 41 21.08 12.34 2.60
CA SER A 41 20.72 13.44 1.71
C SER A 41 19.52 14.19 2.28
N GLU A 42 19.59 15.52 2.27
CA GLU A 42 18.48 16.39 2.64
C GLU A 42 17.52 16.48 1.47
N PHE A 43 16.26 16.15 1.71
CA PHE A 43 15.17 16.42 0.77
C PHE A 43 14.67 17.84 1.01
N ILE A 44 14.58 18.64 -0.05
CA ILE A 44 13.91 19.94 0.00
C ILE A 44 12.47 19.72 -0.42
N LEU A 45 11.58 19.72 0.56
CA LEU A 45 10.18 19.37 0.38
C LEU A 45 9.29 20.60 0.47
N GLU A 46 8.34 20.66 -0.43
CA GLU A 46 7.22 21.58 -0.37
C GLU A 46 6.01 20.86 0.21
N ILE A 47 5.43 21.45 1.25
CA ILE A 47 4.18 21.01 1.87
C ILE A 47 3.15 22.10 1.61
N SER A 48 2.04 21.75 0.96
CA SER A 48 0.95 22.68 0.65
C SER A 48 -0.33 22.23 1.36
N ARG A 49 -1.08 23.20 1.90
CA ARG A 49 -2.35 22.94 2.56
C ARG A 49 -3.44 22.60 1.55
N GLU A 50 -4.23 21.59 1.87
CA GLU A 50 -5.42 21.18 1.12
C GLU A 50 -6.57 20.98 2.12
N GLY A 51 -7.23 22.09 2.48
CA GLY A 51 -8.26 22.13 3.52
C GLY A 51 -7.68 21.77 4.90
N GLU A 52 -8.11 20.64 5.45
CA GLU A 52 -7.63 20.10 6.73
C GLU A 52 -6.46 19.11 6.57
N THR A 53 -5.98 18.93 5.35
CA THR A 53 -4.91 18.00 4.99
C THR A 53 -3.75 18.76 4.34
N VAL A 54 -2.69 18.03 3.98
CA VAL A 54 -1.57 18.60 3.23
C VAL A 54 -1.13 17.65 2.12
N SER A 55 -0.66 18.21 1.00
CA SER A 55 0.14 17.50 0.00
C SER A 55 1.62 17.81 0.19
N VAL A 56 2.47 16.87 -0.20
CA VAL A 56 3.93 17.04 -0.13
C VAL A 56 4.58 16.55 -1.42
N ARG A 57 5.61 17.25 -1.87
CA ARG A 57 6.47 16.90 -3.01
C ARG A 57 7.88 17.42 -2.78
N GLU A 58 8.84 17.00 -3.62
CA GLU A 58 10.09 17.77 -3.71
C GLU A 58 9.80 19.16 -4.28
N ALA A 59 10.35 20.21 -3.65
CA ALA A 59 10.22 21.58 -4.15
C ALA A 59 10.80 21.69 -5.57
N GLU A 60 11.91 21.00 -5.81
CA GLU A 60 12.48 20.73 -7.13
C GLU A 60 12.80 19.23 -7.23
N ALA A 61 12.29 18.57 -8.28
CA ALA A 61 12.48 17.13 -8.48
C ALA A 61 13.93 16.79 -8.85
N THR A 62 14.78 16.66 -7.83
CA THR A 62 16.23 16.51 -7.96
C THR A 62 16.71 15.15 -7.48
N LEU A 63 16.10 14.57 -6.42
CA LEU A 63 16.47 13.26 -5.88
C LEU A 63 15.48 12.17 -6.28
N LEU A 64 14.23 12.54 -6.53
CA LEU A 64 13.14 11.64 -6.90
C LEU A 64 12.67 11.91 -8.34
N PRO A 65 12.17 10.88 -9.04
CA PRO A 65 11.57 11.10 -10.35
C PRO A 65 10.30 11.96 -10.19
N SER A 66 10.01 12.79 -11.20
CA SER A 66 8.80 13.63 -11.22
C SER A 66 7.47 12.85 -11.19
N PHE A 67 7.53 11.57 -11.54
CA PHE A 67 6.43 10.61 -11.46
C PHE A 67 6.99 9.18 -11.35
N CYS A 68 6.37 8.36 -10.51
CA CYS A 68 6.60 6.92 -10.48
C CYS A 68 5.54 6.24 -9.60
N ALA A 69 4.59 5.55 -10.21
CA ALA A 69 3.55 4.79 -9.50
C ALA A 69 4.14 3.81 -8.48
N GLU A 70 5.12 2.99 -8.90
CA GLU A 70 5.80 2.01 -8.03
C GLU A 70 6.63 2.64 -6.90
N ARG A 71 6.96 3.92 -6.99
CA ARG A 71 7.58 4.69 -5.90
C ARG A 71 6.56 5.59 -5.21
N HIS A 72 5.27 5.42 -5.46
CA HIS A 72 4.19 6.20 -4.86
C HIS A 72 4.36 7.72 -5.06
N ILE A 73 4.80 8.14 -6.25
CA ILE A 73 4.90 9.53 -6.67
C ILE A 73 3.89 9.75 -7.80
N ASN A 74 2.89 10.59 -7.52
CA ASN A 74 1.79 10.91 -8.43
C ASN A 74 2.25 11.81 -9.59
N PRO A 75 1.48 11.89 -10.69
CA PRO A 75 1.71 12.90 -11.71
C PRO A 75 1.71 14.30 -11.06
N GLY A 76 2.73 15.10 -11.33
CA GLY A 76 2.96 16.39 -10.66
C GLY A 76 3.90 16.34 -9.45
N GLY A 77 4.42 15.15 -9.11
CA GLY A 77 5.49 14.96 -8.12
C GLY A 77 5.02 14.81 -6.68
N THR A 78 3.72 14.88 -6.41
CA THR A 78 3.18 14.71 -5.05
C THR A 78 3.31 13.28 -4.56
N PHE A 79 3.62 13.11 -3.28
CA PHE A 79 3.80 11.80 -2.67
C PHE A 79 2.46 11.23 -2.23
N CYS A 80 2.23 9.98 -2.57
CA CYS A 80 1.14 9.19 -2.02
C CYS A 80 1.62 8.57 -0.69
N LEU A 81 1.48 9.30 0.41
CA LEU A 81 1.90 8.85 1.74
C LEU A 81 0.93 7.84 2.37
N TYR A 82 -0.35 7.90 2.01
CA TYR A 82 -1.45 7.12 2.59
C TYR A 82 -2.66 7.08 1.65
N TRP A 83 -3.68 6.30 2.04
CA TRP A 83 -5.01 6.33 1.45
C TRP A 83 -5.93 7.22 2.27
N GLY A 84 -6.26 8.41 1.77
CA GLY A 84 -7.15 9.31 2.51
C GLY A 84 -8.58 8.81 2.70
N GLU A 85 -8.98 7.78 1.96
CA GLU A 85 -10.30 7.14 2.11
C GLU A 85 -10.34 6.09 3.22
N VAL A 86 -9.19 5.58 3.67
CA VAL A 86 -9.10 4.46 4.64
C VAL A 86 -8.38 4.87 5.93
N GLU A 87 -7.48 5.84 5.87
CA GLU A 87 -6.80 6.40 7.04
C GLU A 87 -7.10 7.90 7.13
N PRO A 88 -7.48 8.44 8.31
CA PRO A 88 -7.63 9.88 8.49
C PRO A 88 -6.33 10.62 8.15
N THR A 89 -6.46 11.67 7.35
CA THR A 89 -5.34 12.47 6.81
C THR A 89 -5.32 13.88 7.35
N GLN A 90 -6.32 14.20 8.18
CA GLN A 90 -6.49 15.50 8.79
C GLN A 90 -5.39 15.71 9.83
N ILE A 91 -4.87 16.93 9.91
CA ILE A 91 -3.89 17.35 10.92
C ILE A 91 -4.55 18.41 11.78
N LYS A 92 -5.18 17.96 12.86
CA LYS A 92 -6.02 18.78 13.76
C LYS A 92 -5.38 18.99 15.12
N ASP A 93 -4.31 18.25 15.42
CA ASP A 93 -3.53 18.40 16.63
C ASP A 93 -2.05 18.00 16.42
N HIS A 94 -1.29 18.02 17.52
CA HIS A 94 0.13 17.69 17.56
C HIS A 94 0.39 16.19 17.32
N GLU A 95 -0.52 15.30 17.75
CA GLU A 95 -0.38 13.86 17.59
C GLU A 95 -0.53 13.48 16.10
N ASP A 96 -1.54 14.04 15.43
CA ASP A 96 -1.72 13.86 13.99
C ASP A 96 -0.50 14.37 13.21
N ALA A 97 0.08 15.49 13.63
CA ALA A 97 1.27 16.05 12.99
C ALA A 97 2.51 15.14 13.16
N GLU A 98 2.73 14.59 14.36
CA GLU A 98 3.80 13.61 14.61
C GLU A 98 3.60 12.34 13.78
N ALA A 99 2.37 11.82 13.74
CA ALA A 99 2.03 10.66 12.93
C ALA A 99 2.28 10.92 11.44
N TRP A 100 1.90 12.10 10.94
CA TRP A 100 2.14 12.50 9.55
C TRP A 100 3.63 12.57 9.22
N TRP A 101 4.45 13.20 10.07
CA TRP A 101 5.90 13.24 9.87
C TRP A 101 6.53 11.85 9.92
N GLY A 102 6.11 10.99 10.85
CA GLY A 102 6.58 9.60 10.91
C GLY A 102 6.30 8.84 9.61
N LYS A 103 5.13 9.05 9.01
CA LYS A 103 4.78 8.49 7.69
C LYS A 103 5.68 9.04 6.59
N LEU A 104 5.90 10.35 6.52
CA LEU A 104 6.79 10.98 5.54
C LEU A 104 8.23 10.47 5.67
N LEU A 105 8.78 10.40 6.89
CA LEU A 105 10.13 9.89 7.13
C LEU A 105 10.27 8.44 6.69
N THR A 106 9.29 7.60 7.00
CA THR A 106 9.24 6.20 6.55
C THR A 106 9.19 6.12 5.01
N PHE A 107 8.36 6.95 4.36
CA PHE A 107 8.29 7.04 2.91
C PHE A 107 9.65 7.41 2.30
N LEU A 108 10.32 8.45 2.81
CA LEU A 108 11.62 8.89 2.29
C LEU A 108 12.72 7.83 2.49
N LEU A 109 12.69 7.08 3.61
CA LEU A 109 13.59 5.94 3.80
C LEU A 109 13.32 4.84 2.78
N ARG A 110 12.04 4.54 2.50
CA ARG A 110 11.65 3.58 1.45
C ARG A 110 12.08 4.05 0.05
N GLN A 111 12.02 5.35 -0.24
CA GLN A 111 12.54 5.91 -1.50
C GLN A 111 14.02 5.60 -1.70
N ARG A 112 14.82 5.76 -0.64
CA ARG A 112 16.27 5.47 -0.69
C ARG A 112 16.53 3.99 -0.92
N SER A 113 15.86 3.12 -0.17
CA SER A 113 15.95 1.68 -0.38
C SER A 113 15.50 1.28 -1.78
N ALA A 114 14.41 1.86 -2.30
CA ALA A 114 13.92 1.61 -3.65
C ALA A 114 14.92 2.06 -4.73
N ALA A 115 15.61 3.18 -4.53
CA ALA A 115 16.64 3.65 -5.46
C ALA A 115 17.82 2.68 -5.57
N VAL A 116 18.20 2.03 -4.47
CA VAL A 116 19.30 1.03 -4.43
C VAL A 116 18.83 -0.33 -4.95
N LEU A 117 17.68 -0.81 -4.44
CA LEU A 117 17.14 -2.14 -4.75
C LEU A 117 16.42 -2.20 -6.10
N ARG A 118 16.11 -1.03 -6.69
CA ARG A 118 15.30 -0.86 -7.91
C ARG A 118 13.94 -1.57 -7.83
N ARG A 119 13.45 -1.78 -6.61
CA ARG A 119 12.20 -2.44 -6.25
C ARG A 119 11.67 -1.81 -4.98
N TRP A 120 10.36 -1.74 -4.83
CA TRP A 120 9.79 -1.14 -3.64
C TRP A 120 10.07 -2.04 -2.44
N PRO A 121 10.73 -1.54 -1.38
CA PRO A 121 11.06 -2.35 -0.22
C PRO A 121 9.78 -2.73 0.54
N GLY A 122 9.69 -3.98 0.96
CA GLY A 122 8.53 -4.48 1.71
C GLY A 122 7.25 -4.42 0.88
N LYS A 123 7.17 -5.16 -0.24
CA LYS A 123 5.92 -5.33 -1.01
C LYS A 123 4.74 -5.75 -0.12
N ALA A 124 5.02 -6.50 0.94
CA ALA A 124 4.09 -6.84 2.03
C ALA A 124 3.42 -5.61 2.69
N ASP A 125 4.19 -4.53 2.84
CA ASP A 125 3.79 -3.26 3.44
C ASP A 125 3.56 -2.18 2.38
N ALA A 126 3.60 -2.55 1.10
CA ALA A 126 3.28 -1.68 -0.01
C ALA A 126 1.76 -1.56 -0.08
N ARG A 127 1.33 -0.33 -0.23
CA ARG A 127 -0.07 0.04 -0.29
C ARG A 127 -0.52 -0.01 -1.76
N ALA A 128 -1.67 -0.61 -2.04
CA ALA A 128 -2.17 -0.86 -3.40
C ALA A 128 -2.55 0.41 -4.16
N HIS A 129 -2.14 0.56 -5.43
CA HIS A 129 -2.29 1.80 -6.17
C HIS A 129 -3.75 2.17 -6.49
N GLY A 130 -4.18 3.35 -6.03
CA GLY A 130 -5.53 3.88 -6.25
C GLY A 130 -6.53 3.43 -5.18
N SER A 131 -7.59 4.21 -5.01
CA SER A 131 -8.54 4.03 -3.90
C SER A 131 -9.28 2.69 -3.95
N GLU A 132 -9.67 2.23 -5.14
CA GLU A 132 -10.37 0.95 -5.29
C GLU A 132 -9.46 -0.24 -4.93
N ALA A 133 -8.20 -0.22 -5.38
CA ALA A 133 -7.23 -1.27 -5.07
C ALA A 133 -6.92 -1.28 -3.57
N ALA A 134 -6.73 -0.11 -2.96
CA ALA A 134 -6.53 0.06 -1.53
C ALA A 134 -7.71 -0.49 -0.70
N ARG A 135 -8.94 -0.22 -1.11
CA ARG A 135 -10.14 -0.75 -0.45
C ARG A 135 -10.18 -2.27 -0.48
N PHE A 136 -9.88 -2.87 -1.63
CA PHE A 136 -9.81 -4.33 -1.75
C PHE A 136 -8.65 -4.94 -0.95
N GLN A 137 -7.49 -4.29 -0.90
CA GLN A 137 -6.39 -4.69 -0.03
C GLN A 137 -6.81 -4.68 1.44
N ALA A 138 -7.41 -3.58 1.92
CA ALA A 138 -7.85 -3.44 3.31
C ALA A 138 -8.88 -4.53 3.68
N MET A 139 -9.85 -4.79 2.81
CA MET A 139 -10.82 -5.87 3.02
C MET A 139 -10.15 -7.26 2.99
N ALA A 140 -9.11 -7.48 2.18
CA ALA A 140 -8.36 -8.74 2.17
C ALA A 140 -7.56 -8.91 3.48
N GLU A 141 -6.93 -7.85 3.97
CA GLU A 141 -6.22 -7.82 5.25
C GLU A 141 -7.17 -8.14 6.43
N GLU A 142 -8.35 -7.50 6.48
CA GLU A 142 -9.39 -7.78 7.50
C GLU A 142 -9.86 -9.24 7.47
N ASN A 143 -10.10 -9.80 6.28
CA ASN A 143 -10.46 -11.21 6.14
C ASN A 143 -9.33 -12.15 6.61
N ALA A 144 -8.07 -11.80 6.34
CA ALA A 144 -6.92 -12.57 6.78
C ALA A 144 -6.77 -12.53 8.31
N GLU A 145 -6.98 -11.37 8.94
CA GLU A 145 -6.98 -11.20 10.39
C GLU A 145 -8.07 -12.07 11.05
N ALA A 146 -9.28 -12.06 10.52
CA ALA A 146 -10.38 -12.89 11.03
C ALA A 146 -10.12 -14.41 10.90
N LEU A 147 -9.33 -14.84 9.92
CA LEU A 147 -8.90 -16.24 9.75
C LEU A 147 -7.72 -16.62 10.67
N GLY A 148 -6.97 -15.62 11.12
CA GLY A 148 -5.94 -15.70 12.15
C GLY A 148 -4.52 -15.33 11.67
N PRO A 149 -3.56 -15.22 12.61
CA PRO A 149 -2.21 -14.68 12.34
C PRO A 149 -1.46 -15.36 11.19
N ARG A 150 -1.64 -16.68 10.99
CA ARG A 150 -1.05 -17.39 9.86
C ARG A 150 -1.51 -16.83 8.52
N PHE A 151 -2.78 -16.45 8.37
CA PHE A 151 -3.29 -15.88 7.12
C PHE A 151 -2.73 -14.48 6.86
N VAL A 152 -2.58 -13.67 7.92
CA VAL A 152 -1.93 -12.35 7.83
C VAL A 152 -0.51 -12.49 7.31
N ALA A 153 0.28 -13.40 7.90
CA ALA A 153 1.65 -13.67 7.46
C ALA A 153 1.70 -14.17 6.00
N LEU A 154 0.84 -15.13 5.64
CA LEU A 154 0.80 -15.66 4.27
C LEU A 154 0.42 -14.60 3.22
N LEU A 155 -0.47 -13.67 3.55
CA LEU A 155 -0.85 -12.57 2.67
C LEU A 155 0.31 -11.57 2.51
N ARG A 156 0.92 -11.15 3.64
CA ARG A 156 2.07 -10.24 3.67
C ARG A 156 3.27 -10.80 2.89
N ASP A 157 3.57 -12.08 3.06
CA ASP A 157 4.74 -12.71 2.44
C ASP A 157 4.55 -13.08 0.95
N ASP A 158 3.47 -12.63 0.27
CA ASP A 158 3.10 -13.01 -1.10
C ASP A 158 2.99 -14.54 -1.32
N ARG A 159 2.64 -15.28 -0.27
CA ARG A 159 2.50 -16.75 -0.32
C ARG A 159 1.11 -17.21 -0.74
N LEU A 160 0.14 -16.30 -0.74
CA LEU A 160 -1.20 -16.51 -1.27
C LEU A 160 -1.31 -16.00 -2.71
N ARG A 161 -1.74 -16.85 -3.62
CA ARG A 161 -1.93 -16.50 -5.04
C ARG A 161 -3.27 -16.98 -5.56
N LEU A 162 -3.77 -16.31 -6.60
CA LEU A 162 -5.00 -16.70 -7.27
C LEU A 162 -4.71 -17.52 -8.52
N GLY A 163 -5.23 -18.74 -8.57
CA GLY A 163 -5.24 -19.59 -9.76
C GLY A 163 -6.60 -19.54 -10.46
N ARG A 164 -6.61 -19.43 -11.79
CA ARG A 164 -7.85 -19.56 -12.59
C ARG A 164 -7.85 -20.89 -13.34
N GLY A 165 -8.96 -21.63 -13.24
CA GLY A 165 -9.15 -22.84 -14.02
C GLY A 165 -9.50 -22.55 -15.49
N ARG A 166 -9.50 -23.60 -16.32
CA ARG A 166 -9.89 -23.52 -17.75
C ARG A 166 -11.27 -22.88 -17.96
N ARG A 167 -12.21 -23.10 -17.03
CA ARG A 167 -13.48 -22.38 -16.96
C ARG A 167 -13.27 -21.15 -16.07
N ARG A 168 -13.24 -19.95 -16.66
CA ARG A 168 -12.93 -18.66 -16.00
C ARG A 168 -13.88 -18.27 -14.86
N GLU A 169 -14.91 -19.08 -14.60
CA GLU A 169 -15.94 -18.90 -13.58
C GLU A 169 -15.51 -19.29 -12.16
N ARG A 170 -14.29 -19.80 -11.97
CA ARG A 170 -13.81 -20.28 -10.66
C ARG A 170 -12.43 -19.73 -10.35
N ILE A 171 -12.25 -19.35 -9.09
CA ILE A 171 -10.99 -18.80 -8.58
C ILE A 171 -10.48 -19.72 -7.47
N ALA A 172 -9.29 -20.27 -7.65
CA ALA A 172 -8.61 -21.06 -6.64
C ALA A 172 -7.70 -20.15 -5.81
N LEU A 173 -7.79 -20.26 -4.48
CA LEU A 173 -6.74 -19.76 -3.60
C LEU A 173 -5.63 -20.79 -3.55
N LEU A 174 -4.41 -20.36 -3.83
CA LEU A 174 -3.20 -21.16 -3.76
C LEU A 174 -2.34 -20.63 -2.62
N GLN A 175 -1.80 -21.52 -1.81
CA GLN A 175 -0.74 -21.24 -0.84
C GLN A 175 0.50 -21.97 -1.31
N ASP A 176 1.58 -21.24 -1.60
CA ASP A 176 2.84 -21.82 -2.12
C ASP A 176 2.60 -22.76 -3.33
N GLY A 177 1.70 -22.36 -4.23
CA GLY A 177 1.29 -23.14 -5.40
C GLY A 177 0.31 -24.30 -5.12
N ARG A 178 0.04 -24.63 -3.85
CA ARG A 178 -0.93 -25.69 -3.46
C ARG A 178 -2.32 -25.10 -3.25
N ARG A 179 -3.34 -25.76 -3.78
CA ARG A 179 -4.73 -25.30 -3.65
C ARG A 179 -5.23 -25.39 -2.20
N VAL A 180 -5.70 -24.26 -1.68
CA VAL A 180 -6.33 -24.14 -0.35
C VAL A 180 -7.85 -24.29 -0.46
N VAL A 181 -8.48 -23.48 -1.31
CA VAL A 181 -9.92 -23.50 -1.60
C VAL A 181 -10.21 -23.12 -3.05
N THR A 182 -11.43 -23.36 -3.52
CA THR A 182 -11.93 -22.82 -4.79
C THR A 182 -13.26 -22.13 -4.54
N VAL A 183 -13.40 -20.94 -5.09
CA VAL A 183 -14.55 -20.06 -4.93
C VAL A 183 -15.27 -19.90 -6.27
N VAL A 184 -16.60 -19.90 -6.21
CA VAL A 184 -17.48 -19.53 -7.33
C VAL A 184 -17.91 -18.08 -7.12
N PRO A 185 -17.38 -17.11 -7.89
CA PRO A 185 -17.63 -15.70 -7.63
C PRO A 185 -19.08 -15.27 -7.74
N THR A 186 -19.85 -15.84 -8.68
CA THR A 186 -21.25 -15.49 -8.94
C THR A 186 -22.15 -15.72 -7.73
N VAL A 187 -21.85 -16.74 -6.91
CA VAL A 187 -22.58 -17.05 -5.67
C VAL A 187 -21.75 -16.82 -4.42
N ARG A 188 -20.57 -16.19 -4.56
CA ARG A 188 -19.65 -15.79 -3.48
C ARG A 188 -19.38 -16.91 -2.46
N ARG A 189 -19.10 -18.13 -2.94
CA ARG A 189 -19.03 -19.32 -2.06
C ARG A 189 -17.84 -20.21 -2.37
N VAL A 190 -17.27 -20.80 -1.32
CA VAL A 190 -16.35 -21.93 -1.42
C VAL A 190 -17.09 -23.17 -1.95
N MET A 191 -16.49 -23.88 -2.90
CA MET A 191 -17.10 -25.04 -3.55
C MET A 191 -17.33 -26.24 -2.62
N THR A 192 -16.37 -26.56 -1.76
CA THR A 192 -16.39 -27.79 -0.96
C THR A 192 -16.47 -27.45 0.53
N LEU A 193 -17.66 -27.30 1.09
CA LEU A 193 -17.84 -26.93 2.50
C LEU A 193 -17.46 -28.05 3.49
N ARG A 194 -17.43 -29.31 3.03
CA ARG A 194 -17.04 -30.48 3.85
C ARG A 194 -15.53 -30.61 4.05
N GLN A 195 -14.71 -29.85 3.32
CA GLN A 195 -13.26 -29.88 3.52
C GLN A 195 -12.90 -29.30 4.89
N ARG A 196 -11.77 -29.75 5.45
CA ARG A 196 -11.24 -29.20 6.72
C ARG A 196 -11.07 -27.69 6.63
N CYS A 197 -11.40 -26.98 7.71
CA CYS A 197 -11.12 -25.56 7.84
C CYS A 197 -9.62 -25.27 7.67
N LYS A 198 -9.30 -24.00 7.37
CA LYS A 198 -7.94 -23.52 7.13
C LYS A 198 -7.53 -22.41 8.10
N CYS A 199 -8.41 -22.00 9.03
CA CYS A 199 -8.09 -20.99 10.05
C CYS A 199 -6.92 -21.44 10.96
N GLU A 200 -6.42 -20.51 11.78
CA GLU A 200 -5.33 -20.75 12.74
C GLU A 200 -5.52 -22.05 13.55
N HIS A 201 -6.73 -22.30 14.02
CA HIS A 201 -7.06 -23.44 14.88
C HIS A 201 -7.40 -24.73 14.13
N ALA A 202 -7.16 -24.80 12.81
CA ALA A 202 -7.58 -25.92 11.97
C ALA A 202 -7.00 -27.28 12.42
N ASP A 203 -5.74 -27.30 12.87
CA ASP A 203 -5.05 -28.53 13.26
C ASP A 203 -5.58 -29.12 14.58
N ILE A 204 -6.07 -28.23 15.46
CA ILE A 204 -6.66 -28.56 16.76
C ILE A 204 -8.13 -28.93 16.61
N ARG A 205 -8.95 -28.03 16.04
CA ARG A 205 -10.41 -28.21 15.95
C ARG A 205 -10.81 -29.29 14.96
N ARG A 206 -10.05 -29.43 13.86
CA ARG A 206 -10.30 -30.40 12.77
C ARG A 206 -11.72 -30.34 12.18
N LEU A 207 -12.43 -29.24 12.37
CA LEU A 207 -13.79 -29.03 11.87
C LEU A 207 -13.81 -28.84 10.35
N PRO A 208 -14.88 -29.29 9.66
CA PRO A 208 -15.12 -28.87 8.29
C PRO A 208 -15.44 -27.37 8.22
N LEU A 209 -15.23 -26.74 7.06
CA LEU A 209 -15.57 -25.32 6.84
C LEU A 209 -17.03 -25.01 7.18
N ALA A 210 -17.95 -25.94 6.86
CA ALA A 210 -19.38 -25.81 7.15
C ALA A 210 -19.71 -25.66 8.64
N SER A 211 -18.81 -26.06 9.54
CA SER A 211 -19.03 -26.09 10.99
C SER A 211 -18.02 -25.24 11.75
N CYS A 212 -17.18 -24.46 11.06
CA CYS A 212 -16.13 -23.66 11.68
C CYS A 212 -16.50 -22.17 11.60
N GLY A 213 -17.59 -21.79 12.28
CA GLY A 213 -18.09 -20.41 12.27
C GLY A 213 -18.41 -19.92 10.86
N ASP A 214 -17.99 -18.70 10.55
CA ASP A 214 -18.17 -18.04 9.25
C ASP A 214 -16.94 -18.15 8.34
N HIS A 215 -15.95 -18.99 8.67
CA HIS A 215 -14.70 -19.09 7.89
C HIS A 215 -14.91 -19.47 6.42
N ALA A 216 -16.00 -20.17 6.08
CA ALA A 216 -16.33 -20.44 4.68
C ALA A 216 -16.64 -19.15 3.90
N ARG A 217 -17.32 -18.20 4.54
CA ARG A 217 -17.62 -16.86 4.01
C ARG A 217 -16.34 -16.02 3.95
N LEU A 218 -15.58 -15.95 5.04
CA LEU A 218 -14.31 -15.20 5.11
C LEU A 218 -13.30 -15.67 4.05
N LEU A 219 -13.16 -16.98 3.82
CA LEU A 219 -12.31 -17.50 2.75
C LEU A 219 -12.83 -17.15 1.35
N ALA A 220 -14.15 -17.10 1.15
CA ALA A 220 -14.71 -16.67 -0.12
C ALA A 220 -14.44 -15.18 -0.35
N GLU A 221 -14.65 -14.34 0.66
CA GLU A 221 -14.43 -12.91 0.61
C GLU A 221 -12.96 -12.56 0.43
N LEU A 222 -12.03 -13.21 1.15
CA LEU A 222 -10.60 -13.08 0.94
C LEU A 222 -10.22 -13.28 -0.53
N VAL A 223 -10.69 -14.36 -1.16
CA VAL A 223 -10.40 -14.67 -2.57
C VAL A 223 -10.97 -13.60 -3.51
N LEU A 224 -12.18 -13.12 -3.24
CA LEU A 224 -12.82 -12.09 -4.06
C LEU A 224 -12.14 -10.74 -3.91
N ASN A 225 -11.74 -10.37 -2.70
CA ASN A 225 -11.03 -9.12 -2.42
C ASN A 225 -9.62 -9.15 -3.03
N MET A 226 -8.90 -10.27 -2.95
CA MET A 226 -7.64 -10.43 -3.69
C MET A 226 -7.82 -10.33 -5.21
N ASP A 227 -8.93 -10.85 -5.78
CA ASP A 227 -9.19 -10.73 -7.21
C ASP A 227 -9.57 -9.30 -7.61
N GLY A 228 -10.35 -8.63 -6.77
CA GLY A 228 -10.71 -7.22 -6.91
C GLY A 228 -9.48 -6.32 -6.85
N TRP A 229 -8.63 -6.51 -5.85
CA TRP A 229 -7.36 -5.80 -5.70
C TRP A 229 -6.52 -5.91 -6.98
N ARG A 230 -6.27 -7.14 -7.45
CA ARG A 230 -5.47 -7.35 -8.67
C ARG A 230 -6.08 -6.71 -9.92
N LYS A 231 -7.41 -6.68 -10.05
CA LYS A 231 -8.09 -6.02 -11.17
C LYS A 231 -7.95 -4.51 -11.07
N ALA A 232 -8.22 -3.94 -9.90
CA ALA A 232 -8.09 -2.50 -9.67
C ALA A 232 -6.66 -2.00 -9.91
N GLU A 233 -5.63 -2.76 -9.52
CA GLU A 233 -4.23 -2.50 -9.89
C GLU A 233 -4.02 -2.47 -11.41
N ALA A 234 -4.55 -3.47 -12.12
CA ALA A 234 -4.43 -3.54 -13.57
C ALA A 234 -5.18 -2.37 -14.26
N ASP A 235 -6.35 -2.00 -13.75
CA ASP A 235 -7.16 -0.89 -14.25
C ASP A 235 -6.45 0.45 -13.98
N PHE A 236 -5.84 0.62 -12.80
CA PHE A 236 -5.02 1.78 -12.47
C PHE A 236 -3.86 1.94 -13.47
N TYR A 237 -3.13 0.87 -13.76
CA TYR A 237 -2.05 0.92 -14.75
C TYR A 237 -2.55 1.13 -16.18
N THR A 238 -3.75 0.65 -16.50
CA THR A 238 -4.40 0.92 -17.79
C THR A 238 -4.73 2.41 -17.92
N TYR A 239 -5.29 3.00 -16.87
CA TYR A 239 -5.56 4.45 -16.78
C TYR A 239 -4.28 5.27 -16.97
N LEU A 240 -3.19 4.91 -16.28
CA LEU A 240 -1.91 5.61 -16.42
C LEU A 240 -1.36 5.56 -17.86
N ARG A 241 -1.49 4.42 -18.55
CA ARG A 241 -1.11 4.31 -19.96
C ARG A 241 -1.98 5.19 -20.86
N ALA A 242 -3.29 5.20 -20.63
CA ALA A 242 -4.21 6.05 -21.37
C ALA A 242 -3.90 7.55 -21.16
N ALA A 243 -3.48 7.92 -19.95
CA ALA A 243 -2.99 9.25 -19.61
C ALA A 243 -1.53 9.54 -20.07
N SER A 244 -0.96 8.68 -20.93
CA SER A 244 0.39 8.80 -21.49
C SER A 244 1.52 8.92 -20.45
N GLN A 245 1.31 8.37 -19.25
CA GLN A 245 2.35 8.31 -18.23
C GLN A 245 3.38 7.24 -18.59
N VAL A 246 4.67 7.56 -18.40
CA VAL A 246 5.79 6.69 -18.77
C VAL A 246 6.58 6.25 -17.56
N CYS A 247 7.19 5.07 -17.64
CA CYS A 247 8.12 4.60 -16.61
C CYS A 247 9.36 5.50 -16.55
N CYS A 248 9.76 5.89 -15.34
CA CYS A 248 10.95 6.69 -15.09
C CYS A 248 12.28 5.88 -15.15
N GLY A 249 12.21 4.55 -15.33
CA GLY A 249 13.38 3.66 -15.43
C GLY A 249 14.07 3.32 -14.10
N THR A 250 13.57 3.83 -12.97
CA THR A 250 14.19 3.61 -11.64
C THR A 250 13.78 2.30 -10.96
N MET A 251 12.77 1.59 -11.50
CA MET A 251 12.20 0.37 -10.92
C MET A 251 12.19 -0.76 -11.95
N ASP A 252 12.72 -1.93 -11.59
CA ASP A 252 12.90 -3.08 -12.51
C ASP A 252 11.57 -3.75 -12.89
N ASP A 253 10.65 -3.85 -11.93
CA ASP A 253 9.38 -4.56 -12.13
C ASP A 253 8.22 -3.59 -12.50
N CYS A 254 8.53 -2.37 -12.98
CA CYS A 254 7.49 -1.36 -13.22
C CYS A 254 6.54 -1.77 -14.35
N PRO A 255 5.22 -1.84 -14.12
CA PRO A 255 4.28 -2.20 -15.18
C PRO A 255 4.27 -1.22 -16.36
N LEU A 256 4.64 0.05 -16.15
CA LEU A 256 4.75 1.04 -17.23
C LEU A 256 6.04 0.93 -18.05
N ALA A 257 6.99 0.07 -17.67
CA ALA A 257 8.19 -0.14 -18.47
C ALA A 257 7.77 -0.62 -19.86
N ARG A 258 8.40 -0.06 -20.91
CA ARG A 258 8.25 -0.64 -22.25
C ARG A 258 8.82 -2.04 -22.19
N ILE A 259 8.04 -3.04 -22.59
CA ILE A 259 8.58 -4.36 -22.89
C ILE A 259 9.54 -4.11 -24.06
N SER A 260 10.85 -4.11 -23.78
CA SER A 260 11.86 -4.18 -24.83
C SER A 260 11.55 -5.45 -25.62
N GLY A 261 11.17 -5.28 -26.88
CA GLY A 261 10.97 -6.40 -27.81
C GLY A 261 12.27 -7.14 -28.07
#